data_AF-A0A2R6N6I1-F1
#
_entry.id   AF-A0A2R6N6I1-F1
#
_cell.length_a   1.000
_cell.length_b   1.000
_cell.length_c   1.000
_cell.angle_alpha   90.00
_cell.angle_beta   90.00
_cell.angle_gamma   90.00
#
_symmetry.space_group_name_H-M   'P 1'
#
loop_
_entity.id
_entity.type
_entity.pdbx_description
1 polymer ?
#
loop_
_entity_poly.entity_id
_entity_poly.type
_entity_poly.pdbx_seq_one_letter_code
_entity_poly.pdbx_strand_id
1 'polypeptide(L)'
;MTEFAAVPDILRLLVVPAFGFLAWRDIKTRRVPNRTWYPLAALALLLLVWEVYTLLTGDVASFRRRQFFIRTAISIGFLIPLSYLFWLMGGFGGADAKAFMIVALLFPTYPSYELAAVGVDGALADLPIVVTDVGVFSLTILSNTVLIGALYPVALAGKNAATGYVSPGMFVAKPIPWERATEEYGTMLDFSDRKLTDDRSLSGLRSYFSWRSLDLDALRMYLQWRGCTLADLREDPDAFRDPASLPDEPNPPGNGSMATDG
;
A
#
# COMPACT_ATOMS: atom_id res chain seq x y z
N MET A 1 33.65 7.61 22.36
CA MET A 1 34.03 6.44 21.56
C MET A 1 33.07 6.41 20.39
N THR A 2 33.50 6.97 19.25
CA THR A 2 32.90 6.94 17.90
C THR A 2 31.43 6.49 17.81
N GLU A 3 30.49 7.43 17.95
CA GLU A 3 29.06 7.21 17.69
C GLU A 3 28.82 7.21 16.18
N PHE A 4 29.25 6.13 15.52
CA PHE A 4 28.50 5.67 14.36
C PHE A 4 27.04 5.55 14.79
N ALA A 5 26.11 6.06 13.97
CA ALA A 5 24.66 5.93 14.14
C ALA A 5 24.31 4.71 14.99
N ALA A 6 23.54 4.90 16.08
CA ALA A 6 23.25 3.83 17.03
C ALA A 6 22.91 2.56 16.24
N VAL A 7 23.58 1.43 16.51
CA VAL A 7 23.45 0.19 15.71
C VAL A 7 21.99 -0.13 15.30
N PRO A 8 20.97 0.08 16.14
CA PRO A 8 19.56 -0.05 15.74
C PRO A 8 19.14 0.81 14.53
N ASP A 9 19.61 2.05 14.41
CA ASP A 9 19.29 2.97 13.31
C ASP A 9 19.88 2.52 11.98
N ILE A 10 21.11 2.00 11.97
CA ILE A 10 21.70 1.41 10.77
C ILE A 10 20.88 0.18 10.32
N LEU A 11 20.48 -0.67 11.27
CA LEU A 11 19.64 -1.83 10.97
C LEU A 11 18.26 -1.43 10.43
N ARG A 12 17.69 -0.32 10.90
CA ARG A 12 16.45 0.25 10.34
C ARG A 12 16.60 0.68 8.89
N LEU A 13 17.76 1.22 8.50
CA LEU A 13 18.02 1.61 7.12
C LEU A 13 18.00 0.42 6.16
N LEU A 14 18.46 -0.76 6.61
CA LEU A 14 18.41 -2.01 5.82
C LEU A 14 16.98 -2.46 5.51
N VAL A 15 15.98 -1.94 6.22
CA VAL A 15 14.57 -2.25 5.97
C VAL A 15 14.03 -1.48 4.76
N VAL A 16 14.65 -0.36 4.37
CA VAL A 16 14.19 0.46 3.24
C VAL A 16 14.19 -0.33 1.91
N PRO A 17 15.26 -1.06 1.52
CA PRO A 17 15.21 -1.96 0.37
C PRO A 17 14.13 -3.05 0.48
N ALA A 18 13.87 -3.57 1.68
CA ALA A 18 12.81 -4.56 1.89
C ALA A 18 11.43 -3.97 1.62
N PHE A 19 11.13 -2.76 2.11
CA PHE A 19 9.90 -2.05 1.74
C PHE A 19 9.82 -1.75 0.24
N GLY A 20 10.94 -1.38 -0.39
CA GLY A 20 11.01 -1.20 -1.85
C GLY A 20 10.66 -2.48 -2.62
N PHE A 21 11.19 -3.63 -2.19
CA PHE A 21 10.84 -4.93 -2.75
C PHE A 21 9.36 -5.28 -2.54
N LEU A 22 8.81 -5.02 -1.34
CA LEU A 22 7.39 -5.24 -1.06
C LEU A 22 6.50 -4.35 -1.94
N ALA A 23 6.86 -3.08 -2.12
CA ALA A 23 6.15 -2.16 -3.00
C ALA A 23 6.21 -2.62 -4.47
N TRP A 24 7.38 -3.04 -4.95
CA TRP A 24 7.52 -3.60 -6.30
C TRP A 24 6.66 -4.86 -6.50
N ARG A 25 6.68 -5.78 -5.52
CA ARG A 25 5.87 -7.00 -5.56
C ARG A 25 4.38 -6.67 -5.53
N ASP A 26 3.95 -5.69 -4.73
CA ASP A 26 2.57 -5.25 -4.69
C ASP A 26 2.13 -4.66 -6.04
N ILE A 27 2.99 -3.87 -6.70
CA ILE A 27 2.72 -3.36 -8.05
C ILE A 27 2.62 -4.50 -9.07
N LYS A 28 3.55 -5.46 -9.04
CA LYS A 28 3.63 -6.53 -10.05
C LYS A 28 2.55 -7.59 -9.90
N THR A 29 2.27 -8.04 -8.67
CA THR A 29 1.40 -9.20 -8.42
C THR A 29 0.17 -8.87 -7.57
N ARG A 30 0.00 -7.61 -7.11
CA ARG A 30 -1.08 -7.16 -6.21
C ARG A 30 -1.25 -7.99 -4.94
N ARG A 31 -0.21 -8.75 -4.58
CA ARG A 31 -0.28 -9.79 -3.55
C ARG A 31 1.05 -9.89 -2.81
N VAL A 32 1.00 -9.51 -1.54
CA VAL A 32 2.10 -9.65 -0.60
C VAL A 32 1.71 -10.71 0.45
N PRO A 33 2.31 -11.91 0.44
CA PRO A 33 1.98 -12.98 1.39
C PRO A 33 2.18 -12.57 2.84
N ASN A 34 1.30 -13.01 3.75
CA ASN A 34 1.43 -12.67 5.19
C ASN A 34 2.80 -13.02 5.78
N ARG A 35 3.42 -14.10 5.30
CA ARG A 35 4.73 -14.57 5.77
C ARG A 35 5.87 -13.57 5.50
N THR A 36 5.77 -12.70 4.49
CA THR A 36 6.82 -11.71 4.20
C THR A 36 6.87 -10.60 5.24
N TRP A 37 5.80 -10.40 6.00
CA TRP A 37 5.72 -9.36 7.03
C TRP A 37 6.33 -9.82 8.37
N TYR A 38 6.38 -11.13 8.65
CA TYR A 38 6.86 -11.64 9.94
C TYR A 38 8.33 -11.29 10.24
N PRO A 39 9.29 -11.42 9.30
CA PRO A 39 10.67 -11.02 9.57
C PRO A 39 10.80 -9.52 9.87
N LEU A 40 10.04 -8.68 9.17
CA LEU A 40 10.04 -7.23 9.39
C LEU A 40 9.43 -6.86 10.74
N ALA A 41 8.31 -7.50 11.12
CA ALA A 41 7.68 -7.28 12.42
C ALA A 41 8.58 -7.77 13.57
N ALA A 42 9.24 -8.92 13.41
CA ALA A 42 10.18 -9.45 14.38
C ALA A 42 11.38 -8.50 14.55
N LEU A 43 11.98 -8.04 13.44
CA LEU A 43 13.06 -7.05 13.48
C LEU A 43 12.60 -5.76 14.15
N ALA A 44 11.43 -5.23 13.79
CA ALA A 44 10.88 -4.02 14.39
C ALA A 44 10.75 -4.13 15.91
N LEU A 45 10.20 -5.24 16.39
CA LEU A 45 10.06 -5.51 17.82
C LEU A 45 11.42 -5.65 18.51
N LEU A 46 12.36 -6.39 17.90
CA LEU A 46 13.70 -6.58 18.45
C LEU A 46 14.46 -5.26 18.58
N LEU A 47 14.42 -4.40 17.56
CA LEU A 47 15.07 -3.09 17.60
C LEU A 47 14.44 -2.16 18.63
N LEU A 48 13.11 -2.18 18.74
CA LEU A 48 12.40 -1.41 19.76
C LEU A 48 12.77 -1.88 21.18
N VAL A 49 12.81 -3.20 21.42
CA VAL A 49 13.21 -3.77 22.72
C VAL A 49 14.66 -3.44 23.04
N TRP A 50 15.55 -3.52 22.04
CA TRP A 50 16.95 -3.10 22.20
C TRP A 50 17.02 -1.65 22.67
N GLU A 51 16.34 -0.74 21.96
CA GLU A 51 16.39 0.69 22.28
C GLU A 51 15.84 0.97 23.68
N VAL A 52 14.70 0.36 24.03
CA VAL A 52 14.14 0.43 25.39
C VAL A 52 15.13 -0.09 26.43
N TYR A 53 15.77 -1.23 26.19
CA TYR A 53 16.78 -1.80 27.09
C TYR A 53 17.94 -0.82 27.30
N THR A 54 18.52 -0.29 26.22
CA THR A 54 19.63 0.68 26.29
C THR A 54 19.26 1.95 27.04
N LEU A 55 18.03 2.44 26.89
CA LEU A 55 17.56 3.63 27.60
C LEU A 55 17.32 3.39 29.09
N LEU A 56 16.94 2.16 29.48
CA LEU A 56 16.69 1.77 30.86
C LEU A 56 17.98 1.46 31.61
N THR A 57 18.95 0.81 30.97
CA THR A 57 20.23 0.43 31.60
C THR A 57 21.33 1.48 31.44
N GLY A 58 21.21 2.35 30.43
CA GLY A 58 22.18 3.42 30.17
C GLY A 58 21.98 4.66 31.03
N ASP A 59 23.04 5.46 31.12
CA ASP A 59 23.02 6.77 31.80
C ASP A 59 22.45 7.84 30.86
N VAL A 60 21.13 7.81 30.69
CA VAL A 60 20.39 8.73 29.82
C VAL A 60 19.56 9.68 30.68
N ALA A 61 19.66 10.98 30.40
CA ALA A 61 18.90 12.01 31.10
C ALA A 61 17.39 11.68 31.16
N SER A 62 16.80 11.79 32.35
CA SER A 62 15.40 11.43 32.62
C SER A 62 14.40 12.10 31.67
N PHE A 63 14.67 13.33 31.25
CA PHE A 63 13.84 14.05 30.29
C PHE A 63 13.83 13.38 28.90
N ARG A 64 15.01 13.01 28.38
CA ARG A 64 15.15 12.33 27.07
C ARG A 64 14.47 10.96 27.10
N ARG A 65 14.64 10.21 28.20
CA ARG A 65 13.94 8.94 28.42
C ARG A 65 12.42 9.12 28.38
N ARG A 66 11.88 10.12 29.09
CA ARG A 66 10.44 10.44 29.07
C ARG A 66 9.95 10.80 27.66
N GLN A 67 10.69 11.63 26.93
CA GLN A 67 10.33 12.00 25.56
C GLN A 67 10.27 10.79 24.63
N PHE A 68 11.23 9.87 24.72
CA PHE A 68 11.23 8.63 23.94
C PHE A 68 9.97 7.80 24.19
N PHE A 69 9.63 7.56 25.46
CA PHE A 69 8.44 6.77 25.79
C PHE A 69 7.15 7.44 25.32
N ILE A 70 7.02 8.76 25.46
CA ILE A 70 5.86 9.50 24.97
C ILE A 70 5.76 9.39 23.45
N ARG A 71 6.85 9.62 22.71
CA ARG A 71 6.87 9.53 21.24
C ARG A 71 6.57 8.12 20.76
N THR A 72 7.13 7.10 21.41
CA THR A 72 6.86 5.70 21.12
C THR A 72 5.40 5.34 21.40
N ALA A 73 4.85 5.79 22.53
CA ALA A 73 3.45 5.58 22.87
C ALA A 73 2.52 6.26 21.87
N ILE A 74 2.85 7.47 21.40
CA ILE A 74 2.11 8.14 20.32
C ILE A 74 2.25 7.35 19.02
N SER A 75 3.46 7.00 18.59
CA SER A 75 3.70 6.24 17.36
C SER A 75 2.86 4.96 17.33
N ILE A 76 3.04 4.08 18.31
CA ILE A 76 2.41 2.76 18.35
C ILE A 76 0.92 2.92 18.68
N GLY A 77 0.60 3.67 19.73
CA GLY A 77 -0.75 3.81 20.26
C GLY A 77 -1.70 4.61 19.38
N PHE A 78 -1.19 5.46 18.48
CA PHE A 78 -2.01 6.16 17.50
C PHE A 78 -1.96 5.49 16.14
N LEU A 79 -0.77 5.22 15.59
CA LEU A 79 -0.63 4.79 14.20
C LEU A 79 -1.15 3.37 13.96
N ILE A 80 -0.96 2.44 14.90
CA ILE A 80 -1.45 1.06 14.73
C ILE A 80 -3.00 1.03 14.73
N PRO A 81 -3.69 1.62 15.74
CA PRO A 81 -5.15 1.67 15.70
C PRO A 81 -5.69 2.44 14.50
N LEU A 82 -5.06 3.56 14.12
CA LEU A 82 -5.45 4.33 12.95
C LEU A 82 -5.34 3.52 11.66
N SER A 83 -4.22 2.82 11.48
CA SER A 83 -3.98 1.94 10.34
C SER A 83 -5.01 0.81 10.25
N TYR A 84 -5.33 0.20 11.39
CA TYR A 84 -6.37 -0.81 11.48
C TYR A 84 -7.76 -0.25 11.15
N LEU A 85 -8.08 0.95 11.64
CA LEU A 85 -9.35 1.61 11.39
C LEU A 85 -9.52 1.96 9.90
N PHE A 86 -8.48 2.49 9.24
CA PHE A 86 -8.52 2.74 7.79
C PHE A 86 -8.70 1.47 6.98
N TRP A 87 -8.08 0.36 7.39
CA TRP A 87 -8.32 -0.94 6.77
C TRP A 87 -9.76 -1.42 6.96
N LEU A 88 -10.31 -1.30 8.17
CA LEU A 88 -11.69 -1.70 8.49
C LEU A 88 -12.72 -0.90 7.68
N MET A 89 -12.47 0.39 7.48
CA MET A 89 -13.33 1.27 6.66
C MET A 89 -13.11 1.10 5.15
N GLY A 90 -12.21 0.22 4.71
CA GLY A 90 -11.87 0.00 3.30
C GLY A 90 -11.05 1.13 2.66
N GLY A 91 -10.48 2.03 3.46
CA GLY A 91 -9.62 3.11 2.99
C GLY A 91 -8.18 2.67 2.71
N PHE A 92 -7.68 1.64 3.40
CA PHE A 92 -6.37 1.03 3.17
C PHE A 92 -6.49 -0.40 2.67
N GLY A 93 -5.56 -0.81 1.80
CA GLY A 93 -5.34 -2.21 1.50
C GLY A 93 -4.75 -2.96 2.70
N GLY A 94 -4.89 -4.29 2.71
CA GLY A 94 -4.32 -5.11 3.79
C GLY A 94 -2.78 -5.07 3.85
N ALA A 95 -2.11 -4.73 2.76
CA ALA A 95 -0.66 -4.52 2.71
C ALA A 95 -0.26 -3.18 3.35
N ASP A 96 -0.92 -2.09 2.97
CA ASP A 96 -0.68 -0.75 3.53
C ASP A 96 -0.86 -0.74 5.05
N ALA A 97 -1.92 -1.40 5.52
CA ALA A 97 -2.22 -1.48 6.94
C ALA A 97 -1.05 -2.11 7.73
N LYS A 98 -0.55 -3.25 7.26
CA LYS A 98 0.60 -3.95 7.86
C LYS A 98 1.88 -3.14 7.76
N ALA A 99 2.10 -2.46 6.62
CA ALA A 99 3.26 -1.60 6.44
C ALA A 99 3.30 -0.49 7.49
N PHE A 100 2.20 0.25 7.67
CA PHE A 100 2.13 1.33 8.65
C PHE A 100 2.24 0.83 10.09
N MET A 101 1.67 -0.34 10.40
CA MET A 101 1.86 -0.95 11.72
C MET A 101 3.34 -1.24 11.99
N ILE A 102 4.05 -1.85 11.04
CA ILE A 102 5.48 -2.14 11.19
C ILE A 102 6.31 -0.85 11.24
N VAL A 103 5.99 0.14 10.41
CA VAL A 103 6.64 1.47 10.46
C VAL A 103 6.46 2.13 11.83
N ALA A 104 5.30 1.98 12.48
CA ALA A 104 5.07 2.51 13.82
C ALA A 104 6.04 1.92 14.86
N LEU A 105 6.40 0.64 14.72
CA LEU A 105 7.35 -0.05 15.58
C LEU A 105 8.82 0.22 15.18
N LEU A 106 9.12 0.27 13.87
CA LEU A 106 10.48 0.51 13.38
C LEU A 106 10.92 1.94 13.65
N PHE A 107 10.03 2.91 13.49
CA PHE A 107 10.36 4.33 13.44
C PHE A 107 9.53 5.17 14.43
N PRO A 108 9.49 4.81 15.73
CA PRO A 108 8.74 5.57 16.73
C PRO A 108 9.31 6.97 16.96
N THR A 109 10.62 7.11 16.78
CA THR A 109 11.41 8.33 16.90
C THR A 109 12.27 8.50 15.66
N TYR A 110 12.81 9.70 15.46
CA TYR A 110 13.73 9.97 14.36
C TYR A 110 15.03 9.20 14.57
N PRO A 111 15.49 8.41 13.57
CA PRO A 111 16.83 7.83 13.61
C PRO A 111 17.87 8.95 13.47
N SER A 112 19.06 8.77 14.03
CA SER A 112 20.16 9.72 13.92
C SER A 112 21.39 9.08 13.29
N TYR A 113 21.92 9.71 12.23
CA TYR A 113 23.10 9.24 11.54
C TYR A 113 24.19 10.33 11.52
N GLU A 114 25.26 10.10 12.29
CA GLU A 114 26.43 10.97 12.35
C GLU A 114 27.43 10.57 11.25
N LEU A 115 27.28 11.15 10.06
CA LEU A 115 28.15 10.90 8.91
C LEU A 115 29.47 11.68 8.99
N ALA A 116 29.56 12.69 9.86
CA ALA A 116 30.81 13.36 10.21
C ALA A 116 31.92 12.36 10.60
N ALA A 117 31.54 11.29 11.30
CA ALA A 117 32.46 10.24 11.73
C ALA A 117 33.09 9.45 10.56
N VAL A 118 32.50 9.53 9.36
CA VAL A 118 32.97 8.86 8.13
C VAL A 118 33.57 9.88 7.13
N GLY A 119 33.81 11.12 7.58
CA GLY A 119 34.41 12.18 6.76
C GLY A 119 33.43 12.90 5.83
N VAL A 120 32.13 12.81 6.09
CA VAL A 120 31.12 13.62 5.39
C VAL A 120 30.93 14.92 6.16
N ASP A 121 31.34 16.04 5.56
CA ASP A 121 31.24 17.36 6.16
C ASP A 121 30.03 18.17 5.64
N GLY A 122 29.73 19.27 6.33
CA GLY A 122 28.72 20.25 5.91
C GLY A 122 27.30 19.87 6.31
N ALA A 123 26.32 20.28 5.52
CA ALA A 123 24.90 20.11 5.86
C ALA A 123 24.42 18.64 5.90
N LEU A 124 25.25 17.69 5.44
CA LEU A 124 24.98 16.25 5.45
C LEU A 124 25.76 15.50 6.53
N ALA A 125 26.50 16.22 7.38
CA ALA A 125 27.28 15.63 8.46
C ALA A 125 26.39 14.89 9.47
N ASP A 126 25.15 15.38 9.69
CA ASP A 126 24.16 14.78 10.56
C ASP A 126 22.82 14.62 9.82
N LEU A 127 22.28 13.41 9.80
CA LEU A 127 20.97 13.11 9.20
C LEU A 127 20.00 12.57 10.25
N PRO A 128 18.70 12.89 10.12
CA PRO A 128 18.08 13.74 9.11
C PRO A 128 18.24 15.24 9.41
N ILE A 129 18.36 16.04 8.34
CA ILE A 129 18.55 17.51 8.39
C ILE A 129 17.36 18.22 9.04
N VAL A 130 16.16 17.67 8.85
CA VAL A 130 14.91 18.25 9.34
C VAL A 130 14.21 17.25 10.24
N VAL A 131 13.90 17.71 11.45
CA VAL A 131 13.15 16.96 12.47
C VAL A 131 11.95 17.78 12.88
N THR A 132 10.77 17.17 12.92
CA THR A 132 9.54 17.85 13.37
C THR A 132 9.50 17.99 14.89
N ASP A 133 8.81 19.03 15.39
CA ASP A 133 8.67 19.29 16.84
C ASP A 133 8.05 18.12 17.61
N VAL A 134 7.10 17.43 16.99
CA VAL A 134 6.46 16.23 17.54
C VAL A 134 7.49 15.11 17.76
N GLY A 135 8.50 15.01 16.87
CA GLY A 135 9.60 14.06 16.97
C GLY A 135 9.19 12.59 16.80
N VAL A 136 8.00 12.34 16.23
CA VAL A 136 7.50 11.00 15.90
C VAL A 136 7.70 10.77 14.41
N PHE A 137 8.67 9.94 14.05
CA PHE A 137 9.08 9.79 12.64
C PHE A 137 8.04 9.03 11.81
N SER A 138 7.39 8.02 12.39
CA SER A 138 6.30 7.28 11.74
C SER A 138 5.14 8.17 11.28
N LEU A 139 4.80 9.24 12.04
CA LEU A 139 3.81 10.23 11.62
C LEU A 139 4.28 11.05 10.42
N THR A 140 5.58 11.36 10.37
CA THR A 140 6.17 12.07 9.23
C THR A 140 6.12 11.20 7.97
N ILE A 141 6.41 9.90 8.10
CA ILE A 141 6.27 8.93 7.01
C ILE A 141 4.80 8.87 6.55
N LEU A 142 3.85 8.77 7.47
CA LEU A 142 2.42 8.77 7.14
C LEU A 142 2.01 10.05 6.39
N SER A 143 2.33 11.22 6.93
CA SER A 143 1.97 12.51 6.32
C SER A 143 2.56 12.65 4.91
N ASN A 144 3.85 12.33 4.73
CA ASN A 144 4.49 12.37 3.42
C ASN A 144 3.84 11.39 2.44
N THR A 145 3.49 10.19 2.90
CA THR A 145 2.81 9.18 2.08
C THR A 145 1.42 9.66 1.66
N VAL A 146 0.67 10.31 2.55
CA VAL A 146 -0.64 10.90 2.23
C VAL A 146 -0.50 12.02 1.18
N LEU A 147 0.51 12.89 1.31
CA LEU A 147 0.76 13.95 0.32
C LEU A 147 1.08 13.37 -1.07
N ILE A 148 1.96 12.38 -1.13
CA ILE A 148 2.28 11.69 -2.39
C ILE A 148 1.05 10.94 -2.92
N GLY A 149 0.30 10.26 -2.05
CA GLY A 149 -0.92 9.54 -2.41
C GLY A 149 -1.99 10.46 -3.00
N ALA A 150 -2.11 11.69 -2.50
CA ALA A 150 -3.03 12.69 -3.05
C ALA A 150 -2.66 13.12 -4.49
N LEU A 151 -1.40 12.95 -4.90
CA LEU A 151 -0.96 13.21 -6.27
C LEU A 151 -1.35 12.08 -7.24
N TYR A 152 -1.62 10.87 -6.75
CA TYR A 152 -1.94 9.73 -7.62
C TYR A 152 -3.20 9.96 -8.48
N PRO A 153 -4.36 10.38 -7.93
CA PRO A 153 -5.53 10.71 -8.75
C PRO A 153 -5.26 11.78 -9.81
N VAL A 154 -4.40 12.77 -9.49
CA VAL A 154 -4.01 13.84 -10.41
C VAL A 154 -3.15 13.28 -11.55
N ALA A 155 -2.18 12.42 -11.23
CA ALA A 155 -1.35 11.75 -12.23
C ALA A 155 -2.18 10.82 -13.13
N LEU A 156 -3.12 10.08 -12.55
CA LEU A 156 -4.06 9.22 -13.27
C LEU A 156 -4.94 10.03 -14.23
N ALA A 157 -5.48 11.15 -13.74
CA ALA A 157 -6.25 12.09 -14.55
C ALA A 157 -5.43 12.63 -15.72
N GLY A 158 -4.20 13.09 -15.49
CA GLY A 158 -3.31 13.55 -16.55
C GLY A 158 -3.06 12.49 -17.62
N LYS A 159 -2.78 11.24 -17.19
CA LYS A 159 -2.59 10.09 -18.10
C LYS A 159 -3.85 9.82 -18.94
N ASN A 160 -5.01 9.83 -18.31
CA ASN A 160 -6.29 9.60 -18.97
C ASN A 160 -6.63 10.69 -19.99
N ALA A 161 -6.43 11.95 -19.61
CA ALA A 161 -6.65 13.10 -20.50
C ALA A 161 -5.73 13.04 -21.73
N ALA A 162 -4.46 12.63 -21.56
CA ALA A 162 -3.53 12.45 -22.67
C ALA A 162 -3.97 11.35 -23.66
N THR A 163 -4.75 10.37 -23.20
CA THR A 163 -5.37 9.34 -24.06
C THR A 163 -6.73 9.74 -24.63
N GLY A 164 -7.15 11.00 -24.47
CA GLY A 164 -8.42 11.52 -24.98
C GLY A 164 -9.63 11.29 -24.07
N TYR A 165 -9.43 10.70 -22.89
CA TYR A 165 -10.49 10.44 -21.92
C TYR A 165 -10.57 11.58 -20.89
N VAL A 166 -11.53 12.49 -21.11
CA VAL A 166 -11.76 13.70 -20.29
C VAL A 166 -13.16 13.66 -19.70
N SER A 167 -13.28 13.06 -18.51
CA SER A 167 -14.50 13.06 -17.70
C SER A 167 -14.13 12.99 -16.21
N PRO A 168 -15.02 13.30 -15.25
CA PRO A 168 -14.72 13.22 -13.81
C PRO A 168 -14.21 11.85 -13.37
N GLY A 169 -14.60 10.77 -14.06
CA GLY A 169 -14.08 9.42 -13.80
C GLY A 169 -12.57 9.28 -14.06
N MET A 170 -11.93 10.21 -14.77
CA MET A 170 -10.49 10.20 -15.07
C MET A 170 -9.60 10.23 -13.82
N PHE A 171 -10.12 10.70 -12.68
CA PHE A 171 -9.37 10.72 -11.42
C PHE A 171 -9.39 9.37 -10.68
N VAL A 172 -10.30 8.47 -11.04
CA VAL A 172 -10.58 7.25 -10.26
C VAL A 172 -10.40 5.98 -11.09
N ALA A 173 -10.62 6.05 -12.40
CA ALA A 173 -10.67 4.90 -13.29
C ALA A 173 -9.81 5.09 -14.54
N LYS A 174 -9.28 4.00 -15.07
CA LYS A 174 -8.59 3.95 -16.37
C LYS A 174 -9.49 3.22 -17.37
N PRO A 175 -9.80 3.79 -18.54
CA PRO A 175 -10.51 3.06 -19.57
C PRO A 175 -9.61 1.95 -20.12
N ILE A 176 -10.15 0.73 -20.21
CA ILE A 176 -9.47 -0.41 -20.81
C ILE A 176 -10.37 -1.06 -21.87
N PRO A 177 -9.79 -1.55 -22.98
CA PRO A 177 -10.51 -2.40 -23.92
C PRO A 177 -10.83 -3.75 -23.23
N TRP A 178 -11.97 -4.36 -23.57
CA TRP A 178 -12.46 -5.54 -22.85
C TRP A 178 -11.54 -6.75 -23.01
N GLU A 179 -10.82 -6.83 -24.13
CA GLU A 179 -9.85 -7.88 -24.45
C GLU A 179 -8.73 -7.93 -23.40
N ARG A 180 -8.39 -6.79 -22.79
CA ARG A 180 -7.37 -6.68 -21.73
C ARG A 180 -7.93 -6.80 -20.32
N ALA A 181 -9.24 -7.02 -20.15
CA ALA A 181 -9.85 -7.05 -18.81
C ALA A 181 -9.30 -8.19 -17.94
N THR A 182 -8.96 -9.32 -18.55
CA THR A 182 -8.34 -10.46 -17.85
C THR A 182 -6.85 -10.25 -17.54
N GLU A 183 -6.22 -9.26 -18.17
CA GLU A 183 -4.79 -8.88 -18.01
C GLU A 183 -4.59 -7.69 -17.05
N GLU A 184 -5.66 -7.21 -16.41
CA GLU A 184 -5.60 -6.07 -15.49
C GLU A 184 -6.14 -6.46 -14.11
N TYR A 185 -5.58 -5.87 -13.05
CA TYR A 185 -6.12 -6.01 -11.70
C TYR A 185 -7.05 -4.85 -11.38
N GLY A 186 -8.11 -5.14 -10.62
CA GLY A 186 -9.02 -4.12 -10.09
C GLY A 186 -10.47 -4.54 -10.14
N THR A 187 -11.34 -3.58 -9.88
CA THR A 187 -12.78 -3.75 -9.96
C THR A 187 -13.30 -3.01 -11.19
N MET A 188 -14.15 -3.65 -11.97
CA MET A 188 -14.87 -3.00 -13.05
C MET A 188 -15.89 -2.03 -12.44
N LEU A 189 -15.91 -0.81 -12.97
CA LEU A 189 -16.92 0.19 -12.65
C LEU A 189 -17.98 0.14 -13.75
N ASP A 190 -19.20 -0.21 -13.34
CA ASP A 190 -20.34 -0.27 -14.25
C ASP A 190 -21.18 1.01 -14.14
N PHE A 191 -21.71 1.45 -15.27
CA PHE A 191 -22.58 2.61 -15.38
C PHE A 191 -23.81 2.16 -16.18
N SER A 192 -24.80 1.60 -15.47
CA SER A 192 -25.96 0.94 -16.10
C SER A 192 -26.70 1.79 -17.13
N ASP A 193 -26.64 3.12 -16.96
CA ASP A 193 -27.49 4.05 -17.72
C ASP A 193 -26.68 4.93 -18.69
N ARG A 194 -25.34 4.81 -18.76
CA ARG A 194 -24.50 5.80 -19.46
C ARG A 194 -23.08 5.33 -19.73
N LYS A 195 -22.42 5.87 -20.76
CA LYS A 195 -20.99 5.63 -20.95
C LYS A 195 -20.16 6.52 -20.02
N LEU A 196 -19.01 6.00 -19.62
CA LEU A 196 -18.01 6.69 -18.79
C LEU A 196 -17.55 8.05 -19.37
N THR A 197 -17.69 8.23 -20.69
CA THR A 197 -17.34 9.45 -21.43
C THR A 197 -18.42 10.53 -21.45
N ASP A 198 -19.67 10.18 -21.10
CA ASP A 198 -20.83 11.02 -21.38
C ASP A 198 -21.13 11.99 -20.22
N ASP A 199 -20.60 11.74 -19.03
CA ASP A 199 -20.80 12.59 -17.86
C ASP A 199 -19.65 13.59 -17.69
N ARG A 200 -19.94 14.89 -17.76
CA ARG A 200 -18.98 15.98 -17.45
C ARG A 200 -19.23 16.63 -16.09
N SER A 201 -20.20 16.13 -15.32
CA SER A 201 -20.61 16.73 -14.06
C SER A 201 -19.83 16.19 -12.87
N LEU A 202 -19.29 17.09 -12.05
CA LEU A 202 -18.61 16.76 -10.79
C LEU A 202 -19.57 16.15 -9.75
N SER A 203 -20.88 16.40 -9.83
CA SER A 203 -21.87 15.76 -8.94
C SER A 203 -21.95 14.25 -9.14
N GLY A 204 -21.53 13.75 -10.30
CA GLY A 204 -21.42 12.34 -10.61
C GLY A 204 -20.38 11.63 -9.74
N LEU A 205 -19.30 12.29 -9.28
CA LEU A 205 -18.16 11.67 -8.56
C LEU A 205 -18.60 10.77 -7.39
N ARG A 206 -19.62 11.16 -6.63
CA ARG A 206 -20.14 10.36 -5.52
C ARG A 206 -20.81 9.06 -5.99
N SER A 207 -21.45 9.09 -7.16
CA SER A 207 -21.95 7.89 -7.82
C SER A 207 -20.82 6.99 -8.32
N TYR A 208 -19.64 7.50 -8.72
CA TYR A 208 -18.54 6.60 -9.15
C TYR A 208 -18.06 5.65 -8.03
N PHE A 209 -18.15 6.08 -6.76
CA PHE A 209 -17.74 5.26 -5.62
C PHE A 209 -18.76 4.18 -5.22
N SER A 210 -20.04 4.31 -5.59
CA SER A 210 -21.09 3.35 -5.22
C SER A 210 -21.30 2.22 -6.25
N TRP A 211 -20.57 2.21 -7.37
CA TRP A 211 -20.83 1.34 -8.53
C TRP A 211 -19.67 0.38 -8.83
N ARG A 212 -19.22 -0.32 -7.79
CA ARG A 212 -18.32 -1.47 -7.92
C ARG A 212 -19.17 -2.69 -8.24
N SER A 213 -19.13 -3.18 -9.48
CA SER A 213 -19.97 -4.31 -9.89
C SER A 213 -19.22 -5.64 -9.83
N LEU A 214 -18.07 -5.72 -10.51
CA LEU A 214 -17.40 -6.99 -10.76
C LEU A 214 -15.89 -6.89 -10.47
N ASP A 215 -15.41 -7.73 -9.56
CA ASP A 215 -13.97 -7.93 -9.35
C ASP A 215 -13.38 -8.72 -10.53
N LEU A 216 -12.29 -8.21 -11.13
CA LEU A 216 -11.61 -8.89 -12.23
C LEU A 216 -10.97 -10.20 -11.78
N ASP A 217 -10.62 -10.35 -10.50
CA ASP A 217 -10.17 -11.63 -9.94
C ASP A 217 -11.33 -12.65 -9.94
N ALA A 218 -12.54 -12.22 -9.58
CA ALA A 218 -13.72 -13.08 -9.61
C ALA A 218 -14.12 -13.47 -11.05
N LEU A 219 -14.01 -12.53 -12.01
CA LEU A 219 -14.19 -12.83 -13.43
C LEU A 219 -13.19 -13.90 -13.90
N ARG A 220 -11.90 -13.74 -13.59
CA ARG A 220 -10.87 -14.73 -13.93
C ARG A 220 -11.16 -16.10 -13.30
N MET A 221 -11.53 -16.13 -12.02
CA MET A 221 -11.87 -17.38 -11.33
C MET A 221 -13.05 -18.09 -12.01
N TYR A 222 -14.08 -17.33 -12.39
CA TYR A 222 -15.24 -17.85 -13.06
C TYR A 222 -14.90 -18.41 -14.45
N LEU A 223 -14.15 -17.67 -15.27
CA LEU A 223 -13.72 -18.12 -16.60
C LEU A 223 -12.87 -19.39 -16.51
N GLN A 224 -11.92 -19.43 -15.57
CA GLN A 224 -11.09 -20.61 -15.31
C GLN A 224 -11.94 -21.80 -14.89
N TRP A 225 -12.80 -21.62 -13.88
CA TRP A 225 -13.69 -22.65 -13.35
C TRP A 225 -14.61 -23.24 -14.42
N ARG A 226 -15.20 -22.37 -15.24
CA ARG A 226 -16.07 -22.73 -16.36
C ARG A 226 -15.31 -23.35 -17.53
N GLY A 227 -14.01 -23.07 -17.66
CA GLY A 227 -13.19 -23.50 -18.80
C GLY A 227 -13.49 -22.74 -20.08
N CYS A 228 -13.86 -21.46 -19.99
CA CYS A 228 -14.13 -20.61 -21.16
C CYS A 228 -13.32 -19.31 -21.14
N THR A 229 -13.29 -18.62 -22.27
CA THR A 229 -12.66 -17.31 -22.40
C THR A 229 -13.67 -16.18 -22.25
N LEU A 230 -13.17 -14.97 -22.02
CA LEU A 230 -14.02 -13.77 -22.01
C LEU A 230 -14.66 -13.52 -23.39
N ALA A 231 -14.03 -13.98 -24.48
CA ALA A 231 -14.60 -13.88 -25.82
C ALA A 231 -15.81 -14.80 -25.96
N ASP A 232 -15.70 -16.06 -25.54
CA ASP A 232 -16.81 -17.03 -25.58
C ASP A 232 -18.01 -16.52 -24.76
N LEU A 233 -17.76 -16.02 -23.54
CA LEU A 233 -18.79 -15.41 -22.67
C LEU A 233 -19.50 -14.22 -23.33
N ARG A 234 -18.81 -13.47 -24.19
CA ARG A 234 -19.41 -12.32 -24.90
C ARG A 234 -20.16 -12.75 -26.15
N GLU A 235 -19.76 -13.83 -26.79
CA GLU A 235 -20.42 -14.38 -27.97
C GLU A 235 -21.76 -15.03 -27.62
N ASP A 236 -21.83 -15.77 -26.50
CA ASP A 236 -23.05 -16.41 -26.02
C ASP A 236 -23.32 -16.16 -24.51
N PRO A 237 -23.67 -14.92 -24.12
CA PRO A 237 -23.84 -14.57 -22.72
C PRO A 237 -24.98 -15.33 -22.06
N ASP A 238 -26.01 -15.74 -22.80
CA ASP A 238 -27.17 -16.45 -22.24
C ASP A 238 -26.79 -17.88 -21.88
N ALA A 239 -26.14 -18.62 -22.78
CA ALA A 239 -25.63 -19.95 -22.45
C ALA A 239 -24.60 -19.87 -21.34
N PHE A 240 -23.66 -18.93 -21.39
CA PHE A 240 -22.67 -18.83 -20.33
C PHE A 240 -23.25 -18.26 -19.01
N ARG A 241 -24.42 -17.63 -18.93
CA ARG A 241 -24.98 -17.20 -17.62
C ARG A 241 -26.03 -18.14 -17.07
N ASP A 242 -26.50 -19.10 -17.86
CA ASP A 242 -27.48 -20.10 -17.46
C ASP A 242 -26.92 -21.10 -16.42
N PRO A 243 -27.54 -21.22 -15.23
CA PRO A 243 -27.19 -22.27 -14.27
C PRO A 243 -27.38 -23.70 -14.78
N ALA A 244 -28.22 -23.92 -15.80
CA ALA A 244 -28.45 -25.26 -16.37
C ALA A 244 -27.32 -25.74 -17.29
N SER A 245 -26.44 -24.84 -17.74
CA SER A 245 -25.31 -25.13 -18.64
C SER A 245 -23.97 -25.18 -17.89
N LEU A 246 -24.00 -25.39 -16.57
CA LEU A 246 -22.79 -25.56 -15.79
C LEU A 246 -22.15 -26.92 -16.13
N PRO A 247 -20.81 -26.98 -16.24
CA PRO A 247 -20.13 -28.25 -16.53
C PRO A 247 -20.30 -29.21 -15.36
N ASP A 248 -20.54 -30.50 -15.66
CA ASP A 248 -20.63 -31.56 -14.65
C ASP A 248 -19.31 -31.71 -13.87
N GLU A 249 -18.17 -31.48 -14.54
CA GLU A 249 -16.83 -31.48 -13.96
C GLU A 249 -16.10 -30.16 -14.27
N PRO A 250 -16.23 -29.13 -13.41
CA PRO A 250 -15.54 -27.85 -13.60
C PRO A 250 -14.04 -27.92 -13.26
N ASN A 251 -13.28 -26.99 -13.82
CA ASN A 251 -11.88 -26.78 -13.44
C ASN A 251 -11.76 -26.19 -12.03
N PRO A 252 -10.62 -26.35 -11.34
CA PRO A 252 -10.36 -25.61 -10.12
C PRO A 252 -10.34 -24.10 -10.40
N PRO A 253 -11.07 -23.26 -9.64
CA PRO A 253 -11.22 -21.82 -9.91
C PRO A 253 -9.93 -21.01 -9.70
N GLY A 254 -8.91 -21.60 -9.08
CA GLY A 254 -7.70 -20.89 -8.70
C GLY A 254 -7.97 -19.79 -7.66
N ASN A 255 -7.18 -18.72 -7.71
CA ASN A 255 -7.29 -17.59 -6.79
C ASN A 255 -7.51 -16.25 -7.52
N GLY A 256 -7.81 -16.28 -8.83
CA GLY A 256 -8.00 -15.10 -9.67
C GLY A 256 -6.73 -14.33 -10.03
N SER A 257 -5.54 -14.84 -9.70
CA SER A 257 -4.28 -14.21 -10.14
C SER A 257 -4.05 -14.39 -11.64
N MET A 258 -3.43 -13.39 -12.26
CA MET A 258 -2.90 -13.54 -13.61
C MET A 258 -1.77 -14.56 -13.62
N ALA A 259 -1.68 -15.34 -14.69
CA ALA A 259 -0.52 -16.19 -14.93
C ALA A 259 0.71 -15.28 -15.01
N THR A 260 1.56 -15.32 -13.99
CA THR A 260 2.89 -14.73 -14.10
C THR A 260 3.71 -15.68 -14.92
N ASP A 261 4.24 -15.22 -16.06
CA ASP A 261 5.38 -15.88 -16.71
C ASP A 261 6.41 -16.18 -15.62
N GLY A 262 6.78 -17.47 -15.51
CA GLY A 262 7.55 -18.04 -14.40
C GLY A 262 8.88 -17.34 -14.13
#